data_AF-A0A2R4FN19-F1
#
_entry.id   AF-A0A2R4FN19-F1
#
_cell.length_a   1.000
_cell.length_b   1.000
_cell.length_c   1.000
_cell.angle_alpha   90.00
_cell.angle_beta   90.00
_cell.angle_gamma   90.00
#
_symmetry.space_group_name_H-M   'P 1'
#
loop_
_entity.id
_entity.type
_entity.pdbx_description
1 polymer ?
#
loop_
_entity_poly.entity_id
_entity_poly.type
_entity_poly.pdbx_seq_one_letter_code
_entity_poly.pdbx_strand_id
1 'polypeptide(L)'
;MAVLHTVPMRRVKLSLAVLLAAGTLLGCAGPGAPGGPAEIPDEVLLRSDDLGGAEVSAGGPQAPHSLPPRPCAGTVPAVPSGSAPSGSVSSGSVPNGSVSSGPDRPEPLAERTINATMGRYRVYEYVGRYPAGLVDRAMATLRDEVSRCGRPAEGEDWKVLAEDTAGLLLLRSYSGGDATAAYYVGAAGDYLVAVLVTGTRTPNGDPTTASGLGSTALARAGGTRGTPAPPTTAAGPAQWGTYEAEVTGLRRGPNPRTLLVDVAVPAGGPDCARNPRVGWYTEENGLIYANIVVDSAGSGQVGGCPTRAPGVARLTSPNPVGDRVVVLNQQPWAPDGTGYRRCSADLGCTPPADHCDSTWVLAAIKGMDVPRNSSRKVEKCDGNWLVMTLDLNTNQCGVGGRPGCSAPPARYRYFLRFESAGWRTVLRTTAPGCADVLTVRPDFPAALCRTLPAPG
;
A
#
# COMPACT_ATOMS: atom_id res chain seq x y z
N MET A 1 37.44 -48.09 26.34
CA MET A 1 37.45 -47.12 27.44
C MET A 1 36.84 -45.83 26.95
N ALA A 2 35.55 -45.62 27.19
CA ALA A 2 34.82 -44.40 26.83
C ALA A 2 34.16 -43.88 28.11
N VAL A 3 34.56 -42.69 28.54
CA VAL A 3 34.07 -42.02 29.74
C VAL A 3 32.89 -41.13 29.33
N LEU A 4 31.68 -41.51 29.72
CA LEU A 4 30.49 -40.67 29.65
C LEU A 4 30.52 -39.65 30.80
N HIS A 5 30.57 -38.36 30.48
CA HIS A 5 30.31 -37.28 31.44
C HIS A 5 28.81 -36.97 31.49
N THR A 6 28.21 -37.22 32.65
CA THR A 6 26.86 -36.83 33.06
C THR A 6 26.86 -35.38 33.57
N VAL A 7 25.97 -34.55 33.04
CA VAL A 7 25.72 -33.17 33.52
C VAL A 7 24.52 -33.19 34.48
N PRO A 8 24.60 -32.58 35.68
CA PRO A 8 23.50 -32.60 36.64
C PRO A 8 22.45 -31.51 36.37
N MET A 9 21.17 -31.92 36.42
CA MET A 9 20.00 -31.03 36.42
C MET A 9 19.92 -30.22 37.73
N ARG A 10 19.83 -28.89 37.60
CA ARG A 10 19.49 -27.98 38.71
C ARG A 10 17.96 -27.98 38.93
N ARG A 11 17.54 -28.41 40.12
CA ARG A 11 16.18 -28.24 40.65
C ARG A 11 15.95 -26.77 40.99
N VAL A 12 15.01 -26.11 40.33
CA VAL A 12 14.47 -24.80 40.74
C VAL A 12 13.32 -25.06 41.70
N LYS A 13 13.47 -24.59 42.96
CA LYS A 13 12.42 -24.63 43.98
C LYS A 13 11.43 -23.50 43.70
N LEU A 14 10.16 -23.86 43.52
CA LEU A 14 9.03 -22.95 43.51
C LEU A 14 8.70 -22.59 44.97
N SER A 15 8.87 -21.32 45.36
CA SER A 15 8.43 -20.81 46.66
C SER A 15 7.17 -19.98 46.48
N LEU A 16 6.07 -20.54 47.00
CA LEU A 16 4.76 -19.92 47.14
C LEU A 16 4.84 -18.89 48.28
N ALA A 17 4.59 -17.62 47.99
CA ALA A 17 4.42 -16.58 49.02
C ALA A 17 3.05 -15.92 48.83
N VAL A 18 2.14 -16.26 49.75
CA VAL A 18 0.87 -15.60 49.97
C VAL A 18 1.14 -14.33 50.78
N LEU A 19 0.69 -13.18 50.29
CA LEU A 19 0.65 -11.94 51.05
C LEU A 19 -0.67 -11.22 50.75
N LEU A 20 -1.61 -11.40 51.68
CA LEU A 20 -2.75 -10.51 51.91
C LEU A 20 -2.24 -9.26 52.64
N ALA A 21 -2.54 -8.09 52.11
CA ALA A 21 -2.76 -6.89 52.92
C ALA A 21 -3.56 -5.85 52.13
N ALA A 22 -4.70 -5.47 52.71
CA ALA A 22 -5.53 -4.36 52.30
C ALA A 22 -4.85 -3.02 52.56
N GLY A 23 -5.14 -2.02 51.73
CA GLY A 23 -4.67 -0.65 51.90
C GLY A 23 -5.36 0.30 50.92
N THR A 24 -6.54 0.77 51.32
CA THR A 24 -7.30 1.86 50.69
C THR A 24 -6.50 3.17 50.64
N LEU A 25 -6.28 3.70 49.44
CA LEU A 25 -6.09 5.12 49.20
C LEU A 25 -6.88 5.52 47.94
N LEU A 26 -7.95 6.29 48.17
CA LEU A 26 -8.72 6.97 47.12
C LEU A 26 -7.84 8.02 46.44
N GLY A 27 -7.53 7.79 45.16
CA GLY A 27 -7.06 8.80 44.23
C GLY A 27 -7.96 8.79 43.02
N CYS A 28 -8.83 9.80 42.90
CA CYS A 28 -9.75 9.98 41.78
C CYS A 28 -8.98 10.27 40.48
N ALA A 29 -8.73 9.24 39.67
CA ALA A 29 -8.50 9.37 38.24
C ALA A 29 -9.77 8.86 37.54
N GLY A 30 -10.51 9.78 36.92
CA GLY A 30 -11.78 9.49 36.26
C GLY A 30 -11.62 8.45 35.14
N PRO A 31 -12.61 7.57 34.93
CA PRO A 31 -12.69 6.78 33.70
C PRO A 31 -12.85 7.76 32.54
N GLY A 32 -11.97 7.64 31.54
CA GLY A 32 -12.22 8.25 30.23
C GLY A 32 -13.62 7.87 29.78
N ALA A 33 -14.39 8.87 29.37
CA ALA A 33 -15.76 8.69 28.92
C ALA A 33 -15.81 7.56 27.87
N PRO A 34 -16.79 6.63 27.94
CA PRO A 34 -17.02 5.73 26.83
C PRO A 34 -17.27 6.58 25.59
N GLY A 35 -16.49 6.33 24.52
CA GLY A 35 -16.71 6.94 23.22
C GLY A 35 -18.19 6.87 22.88
N GLY A 36 -18.75 7.97 22.37
CA GLY A 36 -20.17 8.04 22.06
C GLY A 36 -20.59 6.86 21.18
N PRO A 37 -21.86 6.42 21.22
CA PRO A 37 -22.36 5.22 20.56
C PRO A 37 -22.20 5.18 19.02
N ALA A 38 -21.56 6.18 18.42
CA ALA A 38 -21.33 6.33 16.99
C ALA A 38 -19.87 6.10 16.54
N GLU A 39 -18.86 6.02 17.40
CA GLU A 39 -17.46 5.93 16.92
C GLU A 39 -17.08 4.51 16.45
N ILE A 40 -16.23 4.41 15.41
CA ILE A 40 -15.64 3.13 14.94
C ILE A 40 -14.36 2.87 15.72
N PRO A 41 -14.30 1.79 16.51
CA PRO A 41 -13.20 1.56 17.42
C PRO A 41 -11.96 0.99 16.69
N ASP A 42 -10.78 1.20 17.28
CA ASP A 42 -9.48 0.84 16.67
C ASP A 42 -9.31 -0.68 16.44
N GLU A 43 -9.99 -1.52 17.21
CA GLU A 43 -9.95 -2.97 17.02
C GLU A 43 -10.54 -3.46 15.70
N VAL A 44 -11.43 -2.67 15.09
CA VAL A 44 -12.09 -3.00 13.81
C VAL A 44 -11.19 -2.68 12.61
N LEU A 45 -10.18 -1.82 12.78
CA LEU A 45 -9.26 -1.43 11.72
C LEU A 45 -8.01 -2.31 11.65
N LEU A 46 -7.46 -2.45 10.45
CA LEU A 46 -6.14 -3.05 10.23
C LEU A 46 -5.07 -2.30 11.04
N ARG A 47 -4.15 -3.08 11.59
CA ARG A 47 -3.04 -2.62 12.40
C ARG A 47 -1.72 -2.79 11.65
N SER A 48 -0.67 -2.17 12.18
CA SER A 48 0.68 -2.27 11.61
C SER A 48 1.12 -3.74 11.42
N ASP A 49 0.80 -4.62 12.37
CA ASP A 49 1.15 -6.06 12.29
C ASP A 49 0.46 -6.79 11.13
N ASP A 50 -0.79 -6.41 10.79
CA ASP A 50 -1.51 -6.98 9.64
C ASP A 50 -0.91 -6.50 8.31
N LEU A 51 -0.17 -5.39 8.35
CA LEU A 51 0.42 -4.70 7.22
C LEU A 51 1.94 -4.87 7.17
N GLY A 52 2.46 -5.94 7.81
CA GLY A 52 3.89 -6.27 7.79
C GLY A 52 4.78 -5.23 8.47
N GLY A 53 4.27 -4.55 9.51
CA GLY A 53 4.96 -3.48 10.23
C GLY A 53 4.89 -2.11 9.55
N ALA A 54 4.04 -1.94 8.52
CA ALA A 54 3.84 -0.64 7.89
C ALA A 54 3.20 0.37 8.84
N GLU A 55 3.61 1.62 8.76
CA GLU A 55 3.00 2.72 9.52
C GLU A 55 1.58 3.00 9.00
N VAL A 56 0.62 3.09 9.93
CA VAL A 56 -0.79 3.34 9.64
C VAL A 56 -1.10 4.81 9.91
N SER A 57 -1.63 5.50 8.91
CA SER A 57 -2.09 6.89 9.06
C SER A 57 -3.62 6.96 9.06
N ALA A 58 -4.19 7.55 10.10
CA ALA A 58 -5.58 7.99 10.09
C ALA A 58 -5.70 9.26 9.22
N GLY A 59 -6.67 9.29 8.29
CA GLY A 59 -6.95 10.50 7.51
C GLY A 59 -5.84 10.98 6.56
N GLY A 60 -4.96 10.09 6.10
CA GLY A 60 -3.94 10.45 5.09
C GLY A 60 -4.53 10.75 3.70
N PRO A 61 -3.71 10.80 2.63
CA PRO A 61 -4.16 11.24 1.32
C PRO A 61 -5.39 10.45 0.86
N GLN A 62 -6.37 11.16 0.29
CA GLN A 62 -7.57 10.55 -0.26
C GLN A 62 -7.19 9.38 -1.16
N ALA A 63 -7.90 8.26 -1.00
CA ALA A 63 -7.74 7.12 -1.88
C ALA A 63 -7.88 7.59 -3.34
N PRO A 64 -7.04 7.09 -4.27
CA PRO A 64 -7.11 7.52 -5.67
C PRO A 64 -8.45 7.16 -6.32
N HIS A 65 -9.24 6.32 -5.66
CA HIS A 65 -10.53 5.80 -6.10
C HIS A 65 -11.50 5.75 -4.92
N SER A 66 -12.80 5.76 -5.20
CA SER A 66 -13.83 5.73 -4.17
C SER A 66 -13.75 4.49 -3.29
N LEU A 67 -13.97 4.70 -1.98
CA LEU A 67 -14.15 3.67 -0.97
C LEU A 67 -15.45 3.97 -0.19
N PRO A 68 -16.43 3.05 -0.15
CA PRO A 68 -16.49 1.80 -0.91
C PRO A 68 -16.53 2.05 -2.45
N PRO A 69 -16.21 1.04 -3.28
CA PRO A 69 -16.20 1.19 -4.74
C PRO A 69 -17.56 1.65 -5.28
N ARG A 70 -17.54 2.43 -6.36
CA ARG A 70 -18.73 2.94 -7.08
C ARG A 70 -18.63 2.61 -8.57
N PRO A 71 -18.96 1.38 -8.99
CA PRO A 71 -18.82 0.93 -10.38
C PRO A 71 -19.59 1.76 -11.41
N CYS A 72 -20.71 2.37 -11.01
CA CYS A 72 -21.57 3.16 -11.89
C CYS A 72 -21.34 4.68 -11.81
N ALA A 73 -20.32 5.15 -11.09
CA ALA A 73 -20.04 6.58 -10.98
C ALA A 73 -19.53 7.12 -12.33
N GLY A 74 -20.44 7.67 -13.16
CA GLY A 74 -20.12 8.28 -14.46
C GLY A 74 -21.02 7.84 -15.62
N THR A 75 -21.78 6.76 -15.47
CA THR A 75 -22.83 6.39 -16.44
C THR A 75 -24.04 7.30 -16.23
N VAL A 76 -24.16 8.35 -17.05
CA VAL A 76 -25.44 9.07 -17.18
C VAL A 76 -26.45 8.05 -17.70
N PRO A 77 -27.57 7.80 -17.00
CA PRO A 77 -28.62 6.92 -17.53
C PRO A 77 -29.01 7.43 -18.92
N ALA A 78 -29.01 6.57 -19.92
CA ALA A 78 -29.52 6.92 -21.23
C ALA A 78 -30.97 7.35 -21.06
N VAL A 79 -31.24 8.65 -21.17
CA VAL A 79 -32.61 9.17 -21.18
C VAL A 79 -33.28 8.58 -22.43
N PRO A 80 -34.40 7.85 -22.30
CA PRO A 80 -35.16 7.42 -23.45
C PRO A 80 -35.50 8.67 -24.26
N SER A 81 -35.03 8.73 -25.51
CA SER A 81 -35.28 9.88 -26.38
C SER A 81 -36.77 9.92 -26.75
N GLY A 82 -37.58 10.48 -25.86
CA GLY A 82 -38.92 10.95 -26.13
C GLY A 82 -38.85 12.43 -26.51
N SER A 83 -39.19 12.74 -27.76
CA SER A 83 -39.21 14.07 -28.33
C SER A 83 -40.15 15.02 -27.58
N ALA A 84 -39.66 16.19 -27.10
CA ALA A 84 -40.28 17.54 -27.12
C ALA A 84 -39.59 18.49 -26.09
N PRO A 85 -39.88 19.81 -26.11
CA PRO A 85 -39.25 20.82 -26.96
C PRO A 85 -38.35 21.78 -26.17
N SER A 86 -37.54 22.54 -26.91
CA SER A 86 -36.57 23.53 -26.45
C SER A 86 -37.12 24.52 -25.42
N GLY A 87 -36.58 24.47 -24.21
CA GLY A 87 -36.74 25.50 -23.18
C GLY A 87 -35.37 25.83 -22.58
N SER A 88 -34.89 27.04 -22.82
CA SER A 88 -33.68 27.63 -22.26
C SER A 88 -33.82 27.83 -20.76
N VAL A 89 -32.90 27.28 -19.95
CA VAL A 89 -32.77 27.63 -18.53
C VAL A 89 -31.30 27.77 -18.11
N SER A 90 -31.08 28.85 -17.37
CA SER A 90 -29.81 29.47 -16.99
C SER A 90 -28.91 28.65 -16.08
N SER A 91 -27.60 28.84 -16.27
CA SER A 91 -26.52 28.32 -15.42
C SER A 91 -26.58 28.90 -14.01
N GLY A 92 -26.99 28.08 -13.04
CA GLY A 92 -26.85 28.34 -11.61
C GLY A 92 -25.70 27.50 -11.02
N SER A 93 -24.83 28.17 -10.27
CA SER A 93 -23.67 27.61 -9.57
C SER A 93 -24.05 26.54 -8.54
N VAL A 94 -23.34 25.42 -8.52
CA VAL A 94 -23.49 24.35 -7.51
C VAL A 94 -22.51 24.60 -6.35
N PRO A 95 -22.96 24.59 -5.08
CA PRO A 95 -22.08 24.69 -3.92
C PRO A 95 -21.39 23.36 -3.61
N ASN A 96 -20.17 23.44 -3.07
CA ASN A 96 -19.48 22.34 -2.41
C ASN A 96 -20.31 21.84 -1.21
N GLY A 97 -20.66 20.55 -1.21
CA GLY A 97 -21.26 19.86 -0.08
C GLY A 97 -21.24 18.35 -0.35
N SER A 98 -20.82 17.57 0.66
CA SER A 98 -21.08 16.14 0.89
C SER A 98 -21.53 15.34 -0.35
N VAL A 99 -20.66 14.42 -0.80
CA VAL A 99 -20.94 13.47 -1.88
C VAL A 99 -22.23 12.71 -1.56
N SER A 100 -23.36 13.24 -2.03
CA SER A 100 -24.67 12.65 -1.84
C SER A 100 -24.62 11.24 -2.40
N SER A 101 -24.83 10.28 -1.52
CA SER A 101 -25.25 8.92 -1.82
C SER A 101 -26.29 9.01 -2.93
N GLY A 102 -26.10 8.31 -4.06
CA GLY A 102 -27.23 8.11 -4.97
C GLY A 102 -28.42 7.57 -4.15
N PRO A 103 -29.68 7.85 -4.56
CA PRO A 103 -30.87 7.69 -3.71
C PRO A 103 -31.09 6.31 -3.07
N ASP A 104 -30.30 5.29 -3.45
CA ASP A 104 -30.47 3.90 -3.04
C ASP A 104 -29.36 3.31 -2.14
N ARG A 105 -28.25 4.03 -1.88
CA ARG A 105 -27.23 3.52 -0.92
C ARG A 105 -27.55 3.99 0.49
N PRO A 106 -27.68 3.07 1.47
CA PRO A 106 -27.83 3.48 2.86
C PRO A 106 -26.59 4.27 3.32
N GLU A 107 -26.79 5.25 4.20
CA GLU A 107 -25.70 6.02 4.79
C GLU A 107 -25.20 5.34 6.08
N PRO A 108 -23.87 5.31 6.30
CA PRO A 108 -23.32 4.83 7.55
C PRO A 108 -23.62 5.81 8.69
N LEU A 109 -23.82 5.29 9.91
CA LEU A 109 -23.85 6.05 11.15
C LEU A 109 -22.49 6.70 11.46
N ALA A 110 -21.42 6.04 11.04
CA ALA A 110 -20.06 6.56 11.11
C ALA A 110 -19.16 5.87 10.11
N GLU A 111 -18.11 6.57 9.69
CA GLU A 111 -17.13 6.05 8.76
C GLU A 111 -15.71 6.43 9.20
N ARG A 112 -14.76 5.54 8.89
CA ARG A 112 -13.35 5.76 9.16
C ARG A 112 -12.51 5.16 8.06
N THR A 113 -11.43 5.86 7.71
CA THR A 113 -10.48 5.41 6.68
C THR A 113 -9.06 5.50 7.21
N ILE A 114 -8.27 4.47 6.94
CA ILE A 114 -6.83 4.46 7.14
C ILE A 114 -6.10 4.16 5.83
N ASN A 115 -4.83 4.49 5.78
CA ASN A 115 -3.95 4.03 4.72
C ASN A 115 -2.57 3.68 5.25
N ALA A 116 -1.87 2.84 4.49
CA ALA A 116 -0.50 2.45 4.76
C ALA A 116 0.25 2.14 3.46
N THR A 117 1.57 2.23 3.50
CA THR A 117 2.44 1.79 2.41
C THR A 117 3.11 0.48 2.81
N MET A 118 2.68 -0.63 2.21
CA MET A 118 3.16 -1.98 2.48
C MET A 118 3.99 -2.48 1.29
N GLY A 119 5.32 -2.38 1.40
CA GLY A 119 6.24 -2.76 0.33
C GLY A 119 6.01 -1.96 -0.95
N ARG A 120 5.58 -2.65 -2.02
CA ARG A 120 5.26 -2.02 -3.33
C ARG A 120 3.80 -1.59 -3.48
N TYR A 121 2.99 -1.75 -2.43
CA TYR A 121 1.57 -1.45 -2.47
C TYR A 121 1.21 -0.30 -1.55
N ARG A 122 0.20 0.47 -1.97
CA ARG A 122 -0.53 1.36 -1.10
C ARG A 122 -1.88 0.73 -0.79
N VAL A 123 -2.13 0.58 0.50
CA VAL A 123 -3.32 -0.05 1.05
C VAL A 123 -4.19 1.04 1.66
N TYR A 124 -5.47 0.98 1.35
CA TYR A 124 -6.49 1.80 1.97
C TYR A 124 -7.54 0.87 2.57
N GLU A 125 -7.97 1.17 3.79
CA GLU A 125 -9.10 0.49 4.41
C GLU A 125 -10.15 1.54 4.74
N TYR A 126 -11.39 1.24 4.39
CA TYR A 126 -12.59 1.94 4.78
C TYR A 126 -13.43 1.02 5.66
N VAL A 127 -13.93 1.56 6.77
CA VAL A 127 -14.93 0.92 7.62
C VAL A 127 -16.10 1.88 7.76
N GLY A 128 -17.30 1.41 7.43
CA GLY A 128 -18.55 2.12 7.68
C GLY A 128 -19.42 1.30 8.64
N ARG A 129 -19.92 1.93 9.71
CA ARG A 129 -20.90 1.33 10.63
C ARG A 129 -22.30 1.73 10.20
N TYR A 130 -23.19 0.78 10.03
CA TYR A 130 -24.55 0.96 9.54
C TYR A 130 -25.58 0.71 10.64
N PRO A 131 -26.79 1.25 10.51
CA PRO A 131 -27.93 0.75 11.28
C PRO A 131 -28.14 -0.74 11.02
N ALA A 132 -28.64 -1.46 12.03
CA ALA A 132 -28.88 -2.90 11.94
C ALA A 132 -29.68 -3.28 10.68
N GLY A 133 -29.17 -4.25 9.92
CA GLY A 133 -29.78 -4.75 8.69
C GLY A 133 -29.57 -3.89 7.43
N LEU A 134 -28.91 -2.73 7.53
CA LEU A 134 -28.60 -1.89 6.35
C LEU A 134 -27.28 -2.24 5.67
N VAL A 135 -26.36 -2.94 6.35
CA VAL A 135 -25.10 -3.38 5.74
C VAL A 135 -25.34 -4.37 4.59
N ASP A 136 -26.28 -5.30 4.77
CA ASP A 136 -26.63 -6.29 3.75
C ASP A 136 -27.25 -5.62 2.53
N ARG A 137 -28.07 -4.57 2.75
CA ARG A 137 -28.60 -3.73 1.68
C ARG A 137 -27.46 -2.99 0.96
N ALA A 138 -26.49 -2.43 1.68
CA ALA A 138 -25.33 -1.78 1.08
C ALA A 138 -24.53 -2.75 0.18
N MET A 139 -24.29 -3.97 0.65
CA MET A 139 -23.62 -5.03 -0.12
C MET A 139 -24.45 -5.48 -1.32
N ALA A 140 -25.78 -5.62 -1.18
CA ALA A 140 -26.67 -5.97 -2.27
C ALA A 140 -26.67 -4.89 -3.37
N THR A 141 -26.74 -3.60 -2.99
CA THR A 141 -26.64 -2.47 -3.92
C THR A 141 -25.29 -2.47 -4.64
N LEU A 142 -24.18 -2.75 -3.94
CA LEU A 142 -22.88 -2.85 -4.58
C LEU A 142 -22.81 -3.99 -5.61
N ARG A 143 -23.31 -5.18 -5.26
CA ARG A 143 -23.35 -6.33 -6.18
C ARG A 143 -24.17 -6.01 -7.43
N ASP A 144 -25.33 -5.41 -7.25
CA ASP A 144 -26.20 -4.96 -8.33
C ASP A 144 -25.50 -3.92 -9.23
N GLU A 145 -24.86 -2.91 -8.65
CA GLU A 145 -24.06 -1.93 -9.41
C GLU A 145 -22.92 -2.59 -10.21
N VAL A 146 -22.15 -3.50 -9.62
CA VAL A 146 -21.08 -4.20 -10.34
C VAL A 146 -21.67 -5.03 -11.50
N SER A 147 -22.81 -5.69 -11.29
CA SER A 147 -23.47 -6.49 -12.33
C SER A 147 -23.98 -5.64 -13.51
N ARG A 148 -24.46 -4.42 -13.23
CA ARG A 148 -24.98 -3.50 -14.25
C ARG A 148 -23.87 -2.76 -14.99
N CYS A 149 -22.82 -2.37 -14.28
CA CYS A 149 -21.78 -1.45 -14.75
C CYS A 149 -20.44 -2.14 -15.06
N GLY A 150 -20.36 -3.48 -14.94
CA GLY A 150 -19.22 -4.28 -15.41
C GLY A 150 -19.11 -4.44 -16.93
N ARG A 151 -19.82 -3.61 -17.71
CA ARG A 151 -19.63 -3.51 -19.17
C ARG A 151 -18.94 -2.19 -19.50
N PRO A 152 -17.94 -2.20 -20.39
CA PRO A 152 -17.02 -1.08 -20.56
C PRO A 152 -17.75 0.16 -21.07
N ALA A 153 -17.83 1.18 -20.22
CA ALA A 153 -17.69 2.54 -20.72
C ALA A 153 -16.22 2.69 -21.18
N GLU A 154 -15.95 3.41 -22.26
CA GLU A 154 -14.58 3.55 -22.77
C GLU A 154 -13.61 3.98 -21.65
N GLY A 155 -12.66 3.11 -21.31
CA GLY A 155 -11.55 3.41 -20.41
C GLY A 155 -11.59 2.80 -19.01
N GLU A 156 -12.72 2.25 -18.54
CA GLU A 156 -12.82 1.57 -17.23
C GLU A 156 -13.60 0.24 -17.31
N ASP A 157 -13.07 -0.79 -16.65
CA ASP A 157 -13.66 -2.13 -16.58
C ASP A 157 -13.70 -2.63 -15.13
N TRP A 158 -14.81 -3.21 -14.71
CA TRP A 158 -14.99 -3.78 -13.38
C TRP A 158 -15.26 -5.27 -13.50
N LYS A 159 -14.39 -6.08 -12.90
CA LYS A 159 -14.49 -7.53 -12.90
C LYS A 159 -14.68 -8.06 -11.48
N VAL A 160 -15.77 -8.79 -11.24
CA VAL A 160 -15.88 -9.65 -10.06
C VAL A 160 -14.91 -10.80 -10.23
N LEU A 161 -13.94 -10.90 -9.34
CA LEU A 161 -12.97 -11.99 -9.34
C LEU A 161 -13.45 -13.16 -8.46
N ALA A 162 -14.07 -12.85 -7.31
CA ALA A 162 -14.70 -13.83 -6.43
C ALA A 162 -15.79 -13.20 -5.58
N GLU A 163 -16.69 -14.03 -5.08
CA GLU A 163 -17.78 -13.63 -4.19
C GLU A 163 -18.09 -14.76 -3.21
N ASP A 164 -18.42 -14.39 -1.98
CA ASP A 164 -19.01 -15.28 -1.00
C ASP A 164 -20.07 -14.56 -0.17
N THR A 165 -20.61 -15.27 0.82
CA THR A 165 -21.62 -14.73 1.72
C THR A 165 -21.10 -13.55 2.54
N ALA A 166 -19.79 -13.48 2.78
CA ALA A 166 -19.13 -12.51 3.65
C ALA A 166 -18.54 -11.33 2.86
N GLY A 167 -18.22 -11.48 1.57
CA GLY A 167 -17.65 -10.41 0.77
C GLY A 167 -17.52 -10.65 -0.74
N LEU A 168 -16.91 -9.67 -1.40
CA LEU A 168 -16.77 -9.50 -2.84
C LEU A 168 -15.35 -9.04 -3.15
N LEU A 169 -14.64 -9.77 -4.02
CA LEU A 169 -13.34 -9.36 -4.54
C LEU A 169 -13.50 -8.82 -5.97
N LEU A 170 -13.09 -7.58 -6.17
CA LEU A 170 -13.22 -6.87 -7.44
C LEU A 170 -11.85 -6.47 -7.98
N LEU A 171 -11.72 -6.45 -9.30
CA LEU A 171 -10.64 -5.79 -10.01
C LEU A 171 -11.23 -4.68 -10.87
N ARG A 172 -10.76 -3.47 -10.67
CA ARG A 172 -11.03 -2.35 -11.54
C ARG A 172 -9.84 -2.16 -12.46
N SER A 173 -10.03 -2.25 -13.76
CA SER A 173 -9.06 -1.82 -14.76
C SER A 173 -9.42 -0.39 -15.19
N TYR A 174 -8.43 0.48 -15.32
CA TYR A 174 -8.63 1.86 -15.76
C TYR A 174 -7.48 2.28 -16.67
N SER A 175 -7.58 3.47 -17.26
CA SER A 175 -6.59 3.96 -18.24
C SER A 175 -6.41 2.99 -19.42
N GLY A 176 -7.51 2.42 -19.93
CA GLY A 176 -7.46 1.48 -21.05
C GLY A 176 -6.90 0.09 -20.71
N GLY A 177 -6.76 -0.24 -19.42
CA GLY A 177 -6.28 -1.55 -18.97
C GLY A 177 -4.83 -1.55 -18.48
N ASP A 178 -4.11 -0.44 -18.64
CA ASP A 178 -2.70 -0.29 -18.22
C ASP A 178 -2.54 -0.16 -16.70
N ALA A 179 -3.65 0.07 -15.99
CA ALA A 179 -3.69 0.27 -14.56
C ALA A 179 -4.83 -0.53 -13.93
N THR A 180 -4.58 -1.10 -12.75
CA THR A 180 -5.57 -1.86 -12.00
C THR A 180 -5.64 -1.48 -10.52
N ALA A 181 -6.83 -1.60 -9.94
CA ALA A 181 -7.08 -1.45 -8.52
C ALA A 181 -7.83 -2.68 -8.02
N ALA A 182 -7.30 -3.34 -7.00
CA ALA A 182 -7.90 -4.52 -6.42
C ALA A 182 -8.65 -4.15 -5.15
N TYR A 183 -9.92 -4.55 -5.06
CA TYR A 183 -10.78 -4.32 -3.91
C TYR A 183 -11.21 -5.63 -3.28
N TYR A 184 -11.23 -5.67 -1.95
CA TYR A 184 -12.07 -6.60 -1.20
C TYR A 184 -13.11 -5.80 -0.43
N VAL A 185 -14.38 -6.16 -0.52
CA VAL A 185 -15.47 -5.52 0.24
C VAL A 185 -16.26 -6.60 0.96
N GLY A 186 -16.51 -6.46 2.26
CA GLY A 186 -17.27 -7.42 3.03
C GLY A 186 -18.16 -6.78 4.09
N ALA A 187 -19.08 -7.57 4.63
CA ALA A 187 -19.99 -7.17 5.70
C ALA A 187 -19.83 -8.07 6.93
N ALA A 188 -19.77 -7.46 8.11
CA ALA A 188 -19.63 -8.14 9.40
C ALA A 188 -20.46 -7.43 10.47
N GLY A 189 -21.56 -8.05 10.91
CA GLY A 189 -22.49 -7.45 11.86
C GLY A 189 -23.07 -6.15 11.30
N ASP A 190 -22.75 -5.02 11.92
CA ASP A 190 -23.17 -3.69 11.48
C ASP A 190 -22.10 -2.97 10.64
N TYR A 191 -20.99 -3.63 10.28
CA TYR A 191 -19.86 -3.01 9.59
C TYR A 191 -19.76 -3.43 8.13
N LEU A 192 -19.60 -2.44 7.25
CA LEU A 192 -19.08 -2.64 5.90
C LEU A 192 -17.59 -2.32 5.90
N VAL A 193 -16.78 -3.26 5.44
CA VAL A 193 -15.32 -3.12 5.34
C VAL A 193 -14.92 -3.15 3.88
N ALA A 194 -14.11 -2.20 3.43
CA ALA A 194 -13.57 -2.18 2.08
C ALA A 194 -12.06 -1.94 2.11
N VAL A 195 -11.29 -2.86 1.54
CA VAL A 195 -9.84 -2.75 1.38
C VAL A 195 -9.51 -2.54 -0.09
N LEU A 196 -8.79 -1.47 -0.40
CA LEU A 196 -8.26 -1.16 -1.73
C LEU A 196 -6.74 -1.29 -1.72
N VAL A 197 -6.22 -2.06 -2.67
CA VAL A 197 -4.80 -2.22 -2.93
C VAL A 197 -4.47 -1.64 -4.30
N THR A 198 -3.50 -0.74 -4.33
CA THR A 198 -2.92 -0.16 -5.55
C THR A 198 -1.40 -0.30 -5.49
N GLY A 199 -0.72 -0.34 -6.64
CA GLY A 199 0.75 -0.33 -6.65
C GLY A 199 1.31 1.09 -6.50
N THR A 200 2.45 1.23 -5.81
CA THR A 200 3.13 2.52 -5.61
C THR A 200 4.01 2.92 -6.79
N ARG A 201 4.43 1.95 -7.60
CA ARG A 201 5.36 2.14 -8.73
C ARG A 201 4.70 1.87 -10.08
N THR A 202 3.99 0.75 -10.17
CA THR A 202 3.06 0.45 -11.26
C THR A 202 1.66 0.67 -10.73
N PRO A 203 0.72 1.26 -11.50
CA PRO A 203 -0.63 1.56 -11.02
C PRO A 203 -1.50 0.29 -10.96
N ASN A 204 -0.94 -0.85 -10.55
CA ASN A 204 -1.54 -2.18 -10.56
C ASN A 204 -1.69 -2.72 -9.14
N GLY A 205 -2.94 -2.93 -8.73
CA GLY A 205 -3.31 -3.61 -7.49
C GLY A 205 -3.13 -5.12 -7.60
N ASP A 206 -2.88 -5.77 -6.47
CA ASP A 206 -2.79 -7.24 -6.39
C ASP A 206 -4.04 -7.82 -5.71
N PRO A 207 -4.89 -8.56 -6.44
CA PRO A 207 -6.08 -9.22 -5.87
C PRO A 207 -5.77 -10.18 -4.73
N THR A 208 -4.58 -10.81 -4.74
CA THR A 208 -4.18 -11.74 -3.67
C THR A 208 -3.97 -10.98 -2.37
N THR A 209 -3.21 -9.89 -2.43
CA THR A 209 -3.00 -8.98 -1.31
C THR A 209 -4.31 -8.38 -0.82
N ALA A 210 -5.17 -7.89 -1.73
CA ALA A 210 -6.48 -7.33 -1.37
C ALA A 210 -7.38 -8.37 -0.67
N SER A 211 -7.40 -9.61 -1.17
CA SER A 211 -8.16 -10.71 -0.55
C SER A 211 -7.65 -11.05 0.86
N GLY A 212 -6.33 -11.16 1.04
CA GLY A 212 -5.72 -11.47 2.34
C GLY A 212 -5.96 -10.39 3.39
N LEU A 213 -5.71 -9.13 3.04
CA LEU A 213 -5.93 -7.98 3.92
C LEU A 213 -7.42 -7.75 4.18
N GLY A 214 -8.27 -7.85 3.15
CA GLY A 214 -9.71 -7.74 3.28
C GLY A 214 -10.32 -8.80 4.19
N SER A 215 -9.84 -10.05 4.10
CA SER A 215 -10.25 -11.11 5.02
C SER A 215 -9.85 -10.82 6.47
N THR A 216 -8.66 -10.24 6.66
CA THR A 216 -8.15 -9.85 7.99
C THR A 216 -8.98 -8.72 8.58
N ALA A 217 -9.27 -7.70 7.78
CA ALA A 217 -10.11 -6.56 8.15
C ALA A 217 -11.55 -7.01 8.50
N LEU A 218 -12.11 -7.92 7.71
CA LEU A 218 -13.43 -8.48 7.98
C LEU A 218 -13.47 -9.28 9.30
N ALA A 219 -12.41 -10.06 9.59
CA ALA A 219 -12.29 -10.79 10.84
C ALA A 219 -12.19 -9.85 12.06
N ARG A 220 -11.48 -8.71 11.92
CA ARG A 220 -11.42 -7.67 12.95
C ARG A 220 -12.79 -7.03 13.23
N ALA A 221 -13.61 -6.88 12.20
CA ALA A 221 -14.99 -6.44 12.33
C ALA A 221 -15.94 -7.51 12.92
N GLY A 222 -15.43 -8.68 13.32
CA GLY A 222 -16.22 -9.79 13.87
C GLY A 222 -16.87 -10.69 12.82
N GLY A 223 -16.50 -10.54 11.56
CA GLY A 223 -16.98 -11.39 10.48
C GLY A 223 -16.26 -12.73 10.44
N THR A 224 -16.96 -13.77 10.01
CA THR A 224 -16.34 -15.04 9.64
C THR A 224 -16.09 -15.08 8.14
N ARG A 225 -14.95 -15.62 7.73
CA ARG A 225 -14.65 -15.82 6.32
C ARG A 225 -15.69 -16.78 5.73
N GLY A 226 -16.47 -16.32 4.76
CA GLY A 226 -17.28 -17.21 3.94
C GLY A 226 -16.36 -18.16 3.18
N THR A 227 -16.76 -19.42 2.98
CA THR A 227 -16.10 -20.26 1.99
C THR A 227 -16.37 -19.63 0.62
N PRO A 228 -15.34 -19.23 -0.15
CA PRO A 228 -15.53 -18.68 -1.48
C PRO A 228 -16.44 -19.59 -2.30
N ALA A 229 -17.57 -19.07 -2.77
CA ALA A 229 -18.29 -19.72 -3.85
C ALA A 229 -17.58 -19.30 -5.13
N PRO A 230 -16.90 -20.21 -5.86
CA PRO A 230 -16.31 -19.82 -7.13
C PRO A 230 -17.44 -19.28 -8.03
N PRO A 231 -17.19 -18.21 -8.83
CA PRO A 231 -18.16 -17.74 -9.79
C PRO A 231 -18.63 -18.93 -10.64
N THR A 232 -19.93 -19.00 -10.94
CA THR A 232 -20.60 -20.08 -11.66
C THR A 232 -20.22 -20.12 -13.16
N THR A 233 -18.92 -20.06 -13.45
CA THR A 233 -18.35 -20.37 -14.75
C THR A 233 -17.84 -21.79 -14.67
N ALA A 234 -18.32 -22.66 -15.55
CA ALA A 234 -17.97 -24.08 -15.57
C ALA A 234 -16.46 -24.30 -15.41
N ALA A 235 -16.06 -25.03 -14.36
CA ALA A 235 -14.69 -25.44 -14.14
C ALA A 235 -14.27 -26.43 -15.23
N GLY A 236 -13.77 -25.91 -16.35
CA GLY A 236 -12.83 -26.66 -17.17
C GLY A 236 -11.58 -26.99 -16.34
N PRO A 237 -10.80 -28.01 -16.74
CA PRO A 237 -9.54 -28.31 -16.05
C PRO A 237 -8.68 -27.05 -15.97
N ALA A 238 -8.12 -26.78 -14.80
CA ALA A 238 -7.29 -25.62 -14.57
C ALA A 238 -6.18 -25.56 -15.65
N GLN A 239 -6.21 -24.52 -16.47
CA GLN A 239 -5.26 -24.38 -17.58
C GLN A 239 -3.97 -23.76 -17.05
N TRP A 240 -2.84 -24.41 -17.34
CA TRP A 240 -1.53 -23.88 -17.00
C TRP A 240 -1.22 -22.66 -17.86
N GLY A 241 -1.08 -21.50 -17.21
CA GLY A 241 -0.57 -20.27 -17.81
C GLY A 241 0.86 -19.99 -17.35
N THR A 242 1.58 -19.16 -18.11
CA THR A 242 2.90 -18.66 -17.73
C THR A 242 2.77 -17.21 -17.25
N TYR A 243 3.29 -16.94 -16.07
CA TYR A 243 3.19 -15.64 -15.39
C TYR A 243 4.57 -15.15 -14.96
N GLU A 244 4.76 -13.84 -14.85
CA GLU A 244 5.98 -13.28 -14.28
C GLU A 244 6.11 -13.70 -12.81
N ALA A 245 7.28 -14.19 -12.42
CA ALA A 245 7.61 -14.51 -11.06
C ALA A 245 8.07 -13.26 -10.30
N GLU A 246 7.80 -13.19 -9.01
CA GLU A 246 8.37 -12.13 -8.17
C GLU A 246 9.82 -12.46 -7.84
N VAL A 247 10.75 -11.65 -8.32
CA VAL A 247 12.18 -11.77 -7.99
C VAL A 247 12.45 -11.16 -6.62
N THR A 248 12.92 -11.98 -5.69
CA THR A 248 13.21 -11.60 -4.30
C THR A 248 14.71 -11.45 -4.03
N GLY A 249 15.55 -12.08 -4.84
CA GLY A 249 17.00 -12.01 -4.69
C GLY A 249 17.75 -12.43 -5.96
N LEU A 250 19.01 -12.03 -6.04
CA LEU A 250 19.88 -12.37 -7.15
C LEU A 250 21.29 -12.65 -6.64
N ARG A 251 21.77 -13.87 -6.92
CA ARG A 251 23.06 -14.38 -6.45
C ARG A 251 23.93 -14.84 -7.61
N ARG A 252 25.24 -14.72 -7.44
CA ARG A 252 26.20 -15.31 -8.37
C ARG A 252 26.07 -16.84 -8.33
N GLY A 253 26.09 -17.46 -9.51
CA GLY A 253 26.05 -18.90 -9.66
C GLY A 253 27.43 -19.56 -9.47
N PRO A 254 27.51 -20.88 -9.66
CA PRO A 254 28.74 -21.65 -9.44
C PRO A 254 29.85 -21.38 -10.46
N ASN A 255 29.55 -20.62 -11.52
CA ASN A 255 30.49 -20.28 -12.58
C ASN A 255 30.26 -18.81 -13.00
N PRO A 256 31.21 -18.16 -13.69
CA PRO A 256 31.13 -16.72 -13.98
C PRO A 256 30.02 -16.34 -14.97
N ARG A 257 29.32 -17.31 -15.56
CA ARG A 257 28.25 -17.11 -16.56
C ARG A 257 26.84 -17.36 -16.00
N THR A 258 26.73 -17.87 -14.77
CA THR A 258 25.45 -18.26 -14.19
C THR A 258 25.05 -17.31 -13.07
N LEU A 259 23.76 -16.98 -13.01
CA LEU A 259 23.11 -16.37 -11.86
C LEU A 259 22.03 -17.31 -11.32
N LEU A 260 21.86 -17.28 -10.00
CA LEU A 260 20.73 -17.90 -9.31
C LEU A 260 19.76 -16.78 -8.93
N VAL A 261 18.57 -16.84 -9.50
CA VAL A 261 17.51 -15.88 -9.23
C VAL A 261 16.57 -16.48 -8.20
N ASP A 262 16.53 -15.89 -7.02
CA ASP A 262 15.59 -16.26 -5.98
C ASP A 262 14.23 -15.62 -6.29
N VAL A 263 13.16 -16.41 -6.25
CA VAL A 263 11.81 -15.97 -6.58
C VAL A 263 10.82 -16.39 -5.50
N ALA A 264 9.76 -15.60 -5.32
CA ALA A 264 8.56 -16.03 -4.60
C ALA A 264 7.53 -16.54 -5.62
N VAL A 265 7.21 -17.84 -5.53
CA VAL A 265 6.22 -18.49 -6.41
C VAL A 265 4.90 -18.72 -5.67
N PRO A 266 3.75 -18.69 -6.36
CA PRO A 266 2.47 -19.09 -5.76
C PRO A 266 2.54 -20.51 -5.19
N ALA A 267 1.90 -20.74 -4.05
CA ALA A 267 1.91 -22.01 -3.32
C ALA A 267 0.55 -22.28 -2.66
N GLY A 268 0.43 -23.43 -1.99
CA GLY A 268 -0.78 -23.88 -1.31
C GLY A 268 -1.50 -25.05 -1.98
N GLY A 269 -1.00 -25.52 -3.13
CA GLY A 269 -1.50 -26.69 -3.83
C GLY A 269 -0.56 -27.14 -4.96
N PRO A 270 -0.74 -28.35 -5.51
CA PRO A 270 0.13 -28.90 -6.56
C PRO A 270 0.05 -28.12 -7.88
N ASP A 271 -1.06 -27.41 -8.12
CA ASP A 271 -1.31 -26.64 -9.35
C ASP A 271 -0.85 -25.18 -9.26
N CYS A 272 -0.20 -24.81 -8.16
CA CYS A 272 0.10 -23.41 -7.87
C CYS A 272 1.33 -22.86 -8.55
N ALA A 273 2.39 -23.65 -8.63
CA ALA A 273 3.58 -23.23 -9.32
C ALA A 273 4.38 -24.44 -9.76
N ARG A 274 4.94 -24.34 -10.96
CA ARG A 274 6.03 -25.19 -11.40
C ARG A 274 6.96 -24.42 -12.32
N ASN A 275 8.15 -24.97 -12.51
CA ASN A 275 9.06 -24.57 -13.58
C ASN A 275 9.44 -23.06 -13.57
N PRO A 276 9.93 -22.49 -12.45
CA PRO A 276 10.50 -21.15 -12.45
C PRO A 276 11.71 -21.12 -13.37
N ARG A 277 11.68 -20.26 -14.39
CA ARG A 277 12.68 -20.24 -15.46
C ARG A 277 12.84 -18.86 -16.09
N VAL A 278 13.88 -18.70 -16.89
CA VAL A 278 14.01 -17.55 -17.79
C VAL A 278 13.02 -17.73 -18.94
N GLY A 279 12.08 -16.79 -19.09
CA GLY A 279 11.10 -16.78 -20.20
C GLY A 279 11.64 -16.08 -21.44
N TRP A 280 12.38 -14.99 -21.26
CA TRP A 280 13.07 -14.26 -22.33
C TRP A 280 14.41 -13.72 -21.81
N TYR A 281 15.35 -13.51 -22.72
CA TYR A 281 16.71 -13.09 -22.43
C TYR A 281 17.32 -12.32 -23.61
N THR A 282 18.02 -11.23 -23.31
CA THR A 282 18.92 -10.54 -24.26
C THR A 282 20.06 -9.84 -23.51
N GLU A 283 21.14 -9.53 -24.22
CA GLU A 283 22.21 -8.66 -23.73
C GLU A 283 22.37 -7.47 -24.67
N GLU A 284 22.33 -6.26 -24.13
CA GLU A 284 22.47 -5.03 -24.91
C GLU A 284 23.24 -3.97 -24.12
N ASN A 285 24.17 -3.27 -24.76
CA ASN A 285 24.95 -2.17 -24.16
C ASN A 285 25.65 -2.54 -22.84
N GLY A 286 26.02 -3.82 -22.67
CA GLY A 286 26.65 -4.32 -21.44
C GLY A 286 25.67 -4.62 -20.29
N LEU A 287 24.36 -4.49 -20.51
CA LEU A 287 23.31 -4.94 -19.58
C LEU A 287 22.78 -6.31 -19.97
N ILE A 288 22.30 -7.05 -18.96
CA ILE A 288 21.58 -8.30 -19.16
C ILE A 288 20.10 -8.02 -18.89
N TYR A 289 19.23 -8.30 -19.85
CA TYR A 289 17.79 -8.22 -19.67
C TYR A 289 17.20 -9.62 -19.69
N ALA A 290 16.37 -9.93 -18.72
CA ALA A 290 15.63 -11.20 -18.72
C ALA A 290 14.27 -11.07 -18.04
N ASN A 291 13.35 -11.94 -18.46
CA ASN A 291 12.10 -12.16 -17.75
C ASN A 291 12.19 -13.50 -17.01
N ILE A 292 11.80 -13.51 -15.74
CA ILE A 292 11.68 -14.70 -14.93
C ILE A 292 10.21 -15.03 -14.77
N VAL A 293 9.85 -16.22 -15.22
CA VAL A 293 8.47 -16.68 -15.29
C VAL A 293 8.27 -17.96 -14.50
N VAL A 294 7.04 -18.22 -14.10
CA VAL A 294 6.58 -19.43 -13.44
C VAL A 294 5.30 -19.90 -14.12
N ASP A 295 5.12 -21.22 -14.27
CA ASP A 295 3.87 -21.76 -14.76
C ASP A 295 2.93 -21.98 -13.57
N SER A 296 1.67 -21.59 -13.71
CA SER A 296 0.63 -21.76 -12.69
C SER A 296 -0.71 -22.06 -13.33
N ALA A 297 -1.45 -23.03 -12.79
CA ALA A 297 -2.85 -23.24 -13.15
C ALA A 297 -3.81 -22.59 -12.14
N GLY A 298 -3.33 -22.27 -10.93
CA GLY A 298 -4.09 -21.58 -9.88
C GLY A 298 -3.96 -20.05 -9.89
N SER A 299 -2.97 -19.45 -10.54
CA SER A 299 -2.75 -17.97 -10.50
C SER A 299 -3.83 -17.17 -11.23
N GLY A 300 -4.55 -17.79 -12.16
CA GLY A 300 -5.73 -17.18 -12.80
C GLY A 300 -7.02 -17.30 -11.98
N GLN A 301 -6.98 -18.01 -10.85
CA GLN A 301 -8.12 -18.29 -9.99
C GLN A 301 -7.96 -17.56 -8.65
N VAL A 302 -8.99 -16.84 -8.22
CA VAL A 302 -8.97 -16.17 -6.92
C VAL A 302 -8.85 -17.19 -5.80
N GLY A 303 -7.92 -16.95 -4.88
CA GLY A 303 -7.68 -17.84 -3.76
C GLY A 303 -7.11 -19.21 -4.15
N GLY A 304 -6.84 -19.46 -5.44
CA GLY A 304 -6.31 -20.75 -5.91
C GLY A 304 -4.94 -21.05 -5.32
N CYS A 305 -4.13 -20.01 -5.07
CA CYS A 305 -2.79 -20.11 -4.49
C CYS A 305 -2.60 -19.10 -3.36
N PRO A 306 -3.08 -19.42 -2.15
CA PRO A 306 -3.16 -18.47 -1.05
C PRO A 306 -1.82 -18.16 -0.39
N THR A 307 -0.79 -18.97 -0.63
CA THR A 307 0.53 -18.80 0.00
C THR A 307 1.63 -18.57 -1.04
N ARG A 308 2.84 -18.24 -0.56
CA ARG A 308 4.04 -18.13 -1.38
C ARG A 308 5.09 -19.11 -0.88
N ALA A 309 5.86 -19.68 -1.81
CA ALA A 309 7.01 -20.51 -1.50
C ALA A 309 8.27 -19.94 -2.18
N PRO A 310 9.46 -20.13 -1.58
CA PRO A 310 10.71 -19.81 -2.24
C PRO A 310 10.93 -20.75 -3.43
N GLY A 311 11.41 -20.20 -4.54
CA GLY A 311 11.87 -20.93 -5.72
C GLY A 311 13.18 -20.35 -6.24
N VAL A 312 13.84 -21.07 -7.14
CA VAL A 312 15.08 -20.62 -7.77
C VAL A 312 15.00 -20.85 -9.28
N ALA A 313 15.22 -19.80 -10.06
CA ALA A 313 15.44 -19.89 -11.49
C ALA A 313 16.94 -19.73 -11.80
N ARG A 314 17.44 -20.51 -12.77
CA ARG A 314 18.83 -20.39 -13.25
C ARG A 314 18.86 -19.52 -14.50
N LEU A 315 19.60 -18.43 -14.45
CA LEU A 315 19.92 -17.61 -15.62
C LEU A 315 21.36 -17.92 -16.05
N THR A 316 21.55 -18.25 -17.33
CA THR A 316 22.88 -18.50 -17.91
C THR A 316 23.12 -17.53 -19.04
N SER A 317 24.19 -16.76 -18.94
CA SER A 317 24.63 -15.83 -19.97
C SER A 317 25.69 -16.48 -20.88
N PRO A 318 25.70 -16.18 -22.20
CA PRO A 318 26.80 -16.58 -23.07
C PRO A 318 28.15 -15.99 -22.63
N ASN A 319 28.12 -14.78 -22.06
CA ASN A 319 29.30 -14.05 -21.62
C ASN A 319 29.42 -14.08 -20.08
N PRO A 320 30.63 -13.93 -19.52
CA PRO A 320 30.77 -13.75 -18.07
C PRO A 320 29.87 -12.62 -17.57
N VAL A 321 29.07 -12.88 -16.54
CA VAL A 321 28.16 -11.89 -15.95
C VAL A 321 28.97 -10.73 -15.37
N GLY A 322 30.06 -11.02 -14.65
CA GLY A 322 30.95 -10.00 -14.12
C GLY A 322 30.20 -8.99 -13.24
N ASP A 323 30.48 -7.70 -13.44
CA ASP A 323 29.86 -6.61 -12.69
C ASP A 323 28.78 -5.86 -13.51
N ARG A 324 28.18 -6.55 -14.47
CA ARG A 324 27.12 -6.00 -15.32
C ARG A 324 25.83 -5.80 -14.55
N VAL A 325 25.09 -4.75 -14.88
CA VAL A 325 23.72 -4.57 -14.37
C VAL A 325 22.80 -5.61 -15.00
N VAL A 326 21.95 -6.22 -14.18
CA VAL A 326 20.98 -7.23 -14.60
C VAL A 326 19.57 -6.68 -14.38
N VAL A 327 18.76 -6.64 -15.43
CA VAL A 327 17.38 -6.17 -15.39
C VAL A 327 16.46 -7.39 -15.46
N LEU A 328 15.82 -7.71 -14.35
CA LEU A 328 14.89 -8.83 -14.22
C LEU A 328 13.48 -8.30 -14.00
N ASN A 329 12.54 -8.65 -14.89
CA ASN A 329 11.14 -8.20 -14.82
C ASN A 329 11.05 -6.68 -14.63
N GLN A 330 11.79 -5.95 -15.47
CA GLN A 330 11.94 -4.48 -15.46
C GLN A 330 12.63 -3.89 -14.22
N GLN A 331 13.02 -4.72 -13.24
CA GLN A 331 13.77 -4.27 -12.07
C GLN A 331 15.28 -4.41 -12.32
N PRO A 332 16.03 -3.31 -12.31
CA PRO A 332 17.49 -3.37 -12.38
C PRO A 332 18.12 -3.81 -11.05
N TRP A 333 19.20 -4.57 -11.15
CA TRP A 333 20.03 -5.08 -10.07
C TRP A 333 21.50 -4.81 -10.36
N ALA A 334 22.22 -4.29 -9.36
CA ALA A 334 23.63 -3.98 -9.45
C ALA A 334 24.45 -4.96 -8.60
N PRO A 335 25.70 -5.26 -8.99
CA PRO A 335 26.60 -6.04 -8.16
C PRO A 335 26.73 -5.44 -6.75
N ASP A 336 26.72 -6.32 -5.74
CA ASP A 336 26.95 -5.94 -4.34
C ASP A 336 27.60 -7.11 -3.61
N GLY A 337 28.88 -6.96 -3.25
CA GLY A 337 29.70 -8.02 -2.68
C GLY A 337 29.64 -9.32 -3.51
N THR A 338 29.21 -10.41 -2.88
CA THR A 338 29.11 -11.74 -3.52
C THR A 338 27.83 -11.94 -4.34
N GLY A 339 26.92 -10.97 -4.37
CA GLY A 339 25.62 -11.07 -5.02
C GLY A 339 25.25 -9.79 -5.77
N TYR A 340 23.96 -9.51 -5.77
CA TYR A 340 23.38 -8.34 -6.40
C TYR A 340 22.39 -7.68 -5.46
N ARG A 341 22.40 -6.35 -5.44
CA ARG A 341 21.38 -5.55 -4.77
C ARG A 341 20.37 -5.02 -5.77
N ARG A 342 19.13 -4.92 -5.33
CA ARG A 342 18.07 -4.25 -6.08
C ARG A 342 18.44 -2.77 -6.22
N CYS A 343 18.41 -2.25 -7.44
CA CYS A 343 18.64 -0.83 -7.65
C CYS A 343 17.43 -0.02 -7.16
N SER A 344 17.70 1.21 -6.69
CA SER A 344 16.64 2.12 -6.28
C SER A 344 15.85 2.55 -7.52
N ALA A 345 14.53 2.60 -7.39
CA ALA A 345 13.68 3.14 -8.45
C ALA A 345 13.93 4.65 -8.66
N ASP A 346 14.38 5.35 -7.62
CA ASP A 346 14.58 6.80 -7.64
C ASP A 346 16.03 7.20 -7.88
N LEU A 347 16.99 6.42 -7.37
CA LEU A 347 18.43 6.72 -7.45
C LEU A 347 19.15 5.88 -8.51
N GLY A 348 18.47 4.91 -9.11
CA GLY A 348 19.08 3.95 -10.02
C GLY A 348 20.07 3.01 -9.32
N CYS A 349 20.99 2.48 -10.12
CA CYS A 349 21.99 1.52 -9.67
C CYS A 349 23.24 2.16 -9.09
N THR A 350 23.54 3.40 -9.47
CA THR A 350 24.74 4.14 -9.04
C THR A 350 24.29 5.44 -8.37
N PRO A 351 23.77 5.37 -7.13
CA PRO A 351 23.38 6.59 -6.42
C PRO A 351 24.60 7.52 -6.26
N PRO A 352 24.42 8.84 -6.30
CA PRO A 352 25.50 9.79 -6.06
C PRO A 352 26.18 9.56 -4.71
N ALA A 353 27.51 9.70 -4.65
CA ALA A 353 28.25 9.59 -3.39
C ALA A 353 27.99 10.79 -2.45
N ASP A 354 27.72 11.96 -3.03
CA ASP A 354 27.30 13.14 -2.27
C ASP A 354 25.81 13.03 -1.92
N HIS A 355 25.51 12.87 -0.63
CA HIS A 355 24.13 12.79 -0.14
C HIS A 355 23.36 14.11 -0.28
N CYS A 356 24.06 15.23 -0.47
CA CYS A 356 23.47 16.52 -0.77
C CYS A 356 23.08 16.70 -2.24
N ASP A 357 23.41 15.73 -3.10
CA ASP A 357 22.98 15.74 -4.50
C ASP A 357 21.45 15.82 -4.60
N SER A 358 20.98 16.62 -5.56
CA SER A 358 19.55 16.85 -5.79
C SER A 358 18.75 15.55 -6.00
N THR A 359 19.38 14.50 -6.51
CA THR A 359 18.80 13.17 -6.71
C THR A 359 18.40 12.52 -5.38
N TRP A 360 19.25 12.63 -4.36
CA TRP A 360 18.95 12.13 -3.00
C TRP A 360 17.82 12.94 -2.35
N VAL A 361 17.84 14.26 -2.50
CA VAL A 361 16.78 15.14 -1.99
C VAL A 361 15.43 14.81 -2.66
N LEU A 362 15.42 14.59 -3.97
CA LEU A 362 14.24 14.18 -4.73
C LEU A 362 13.70 12.83 -4.27
N ALA A 363 14.57 11.83 -4.10
CA ALA A 363 14.18 10.52 -3.59
C ALA A 363 13.58 10.62 -2.18
N ALA A 364 14.15 11.47 -1.31
CA ALA A 364 13.60 11.71 0.01
C ALA A 364 12.16 12.24 -0.06
N ILE A 365 11.91 13.26 -0.88
CA ILE A 365 10.59 13.90 -1.02
C ILE A 365 9.56 12.90 -1.58
N LYS A 366 9.94 12.10 -2.57
CA LYS A 366 9.05 11.05 -3.12
C LYS A 366 8.66 10.00 -2.08
N GLY A 367 9.55 9.74 -1.11
CA GLY A 367 9.28 8.85 0.01
C GLY A 367 8.47 9.49 1.15
N MET A 368 8.29 10.81 1.14
CA MET A 368 7.49 11.52 2.13
C MET A 368 6.01 11.55 1.73
N ASP A 369 5.13 11.62 2.73
CA ASP A 369 3.71 11.87 2.51
C ASP A 369 3.45 13.36 2.27
N VAL A 370 3.92 13.86 1.13
CA VAL A 370 3.73 15.25 0.69
C VAL A 370 3.19 15.28 -0.74
N PRO A 371 2.40 16.30 -1.11
CA PRO A 371 1.94 16.46 -2.48
C PRO A 371 3.10 16.46 -3.48
N ARG A 372 2.96 15.73 -4.60
CA ARG A 372 4.02 15.65 -5.64
C ARG A 372 4.48 17.01 -6.18
N ASN A 373 3.57 17.99 -6.11
CA ASN A 373 3.73 19.33 -6.63
C ASN A 373 4.12 20.36 -5.55
N SER A 374 4.53 19.92 -4.36
CA SER A 374 5.06 20.81 -3.34
C SER A 374 6.33 21.49 -3.84
N SER A 375 6.44 22.80 -3.65
CA SER A 375 7.73 23.45 -3.84
C SER A 375 8.66 23.10 -2.69
N ARG A 376 9.95 23.06 -3.00
CA ARG A 376 11.01 22.70 -2.06
C ARG A 376 12.09 23.76 -2.07
N LYS A 377 12.69 23.98 -0.91
CA LYS A 377 13.90 24.76 -0.74
C LYS A 377 14.82 24.00 0.20
N VAL A 378 15.96 23.54 -0.32
CA VAL A 378 17.04 23.04 0.53
C VAL A 378 17.67 24.24 1.23
N GLU A 379 17.58 24.27 2.56
CA GLU A 379 18.16 25.36 3.35
C GLU A 379 19.65 25.11 3.57
N LYS A 380 19.99 23.90 4.04
CA LYS A 380 21.35 23.43 4.33
C LYS A 380 21.45 21.91 4.22
N CYS A 381 22.62 21.41 3.85
CA CYS A 381 22.97 20.00 3.87
C CYS A 381 24.46 19.85 4.19
N ASP A 382 24.83 18.87 5.02
CA ASP A 382 26.23 18.55 5.36
C ASP A 382 26.64 17.11 5.03
N GLY A 383 25.78 16.39 4.30
CA GLY A 383 25.96 14.98 3.91
C GLY A 383 25.42 13.97 4.92
N ASN A 384 25.24 14.34 6.19
CA ASN A 384 24.63 13.51 7.23
C ASN A 384 23.27 14.03 7.69
N TRP A 385 23.05 15.33 7.54
CA TRP A 385 21.87 16.08 7.90
C TRP A 385 21.43 16.96 6.75
N LEU A 386 20.12 17.02 6.53
CA LEU A 386 19.47 17.85 5.54
C LEU A 386 18.37 18.66 6.22
N VAL A 387 18.40 19.96 6.00
CA VAL A 387 17.34 20.89 6.39
C VAL A 387 16.71 21.43 5.13
N MET A 388 15.41 21.20 4.96
CA MET A 388 14.66 21.72 3.83
C MET A 388 13.30 22.25 4.25
N THR A 389 12.84 23.27 3.55
CA THR A 389 11.48 23.80 3.68
C THR A 389 10.66 23.31 2.50
N LEU A 390 9.49 22.72 2.78
CA LEU A 390 8.51 22.33 1.77
C LEU A 390 7.27 23.20 1.93
N ASP A 391 6.73 23.69 0.82
CA ASP A 391 5.41 24.33 0.76
C ASP A 391 4.43 23.34 0.12
N LEU A 392 3.51 22.83 0.94
CA LEU A 392 2.61 21.76 0.53
C LEU A 392 1.48 22.25 -0.38
N ASN A 393 1.23 23.56 -0.41
CA ASN A 393 0.08 24.15 -1.11
C ASN A 393 0.46 24.92 -2.37
N THR A 394 1.73 24.88 -2.79
CA THR A 394 2.26 25.67 -3.93
C THR A 394 1.38 25.61 -5.18
N ASN A 395 0.81 24.46 -5.50
CA ASN A 395 0.03 24.26 -6.73
C ASN A 395 -1.44 23.92 -6.48
N GLN A 396 -1.99 24.13 -5.28
CA GLN A 396 -3.42 23.85 -5.02
C GLN A 396 -4.35 24.64 -5.93
N CYS A 397 -3.95 25.83 -6.36
CA CYS A 397 -4.72 26.66 -7.30
C CYS A 397 -4.27 26.54 -8.76
N GLY A 398 -3.42 25.57 -9.09
CA GLY A 398 -2.83 25.39 -10.42
C GLY A 398 -1.75 26.44 -10.77
N VAL A 399 -1.00 26.17 -11.84
CA VAL A 399 0.02 27.09 -12.36
C VAL A 399 -0.66 28.36 -12.85
N GLY A 400 -0.25 29.52 -12.32
CA GLY A 400 -0.83 30.83 -12.65
C GLY A 400 -1.97 31.30 -11.76
N GLY A 401 -2.46 30.46 -10.84
CA GLY A 401 -3.55 30.78 -9.92
C GLY A 401 -4.93 30.83 -10.62
N ARG A 402 -5.89 30.06 -10.13
CA ARG A 402 -7.29 30.16 -10.58
C ARG A 402 -8.00 31.34 -9.91
N PRO A 403 -8.77 32.17 -10.64
CA PRO A 403 -9.59 33.21 -10.04
C PRO A 403 -10.52 32.63 -8.95
N GLY A 404 -10.53 33.26 -7.77
CA GLY A 404 -11.33 32.80 -6.62
C GLY A 404 -10.74 31.64 -5.82
N CYS A 405 -9.58 31.11 -6.21
CA CYS A 405 -8.86 30.09 -5.44
C CYS A 405 -7.80 30.73 -4.54
N SER A 406 -7.89 30.51 -3.23
CA SER A 406 -6.86 30.86 -2.26
C SER A 406 -6.46 29.63 -1.46
N ALA A 407 -5.18 29.23 -1.55
CA ALA A 407 -4.63 28.21 -0.68
C ALA A 407 -3.69 28.89 0.34
N PRO A 408 -3.93 28.76 1.66
CA PRO A 408 -3.00 29.28 2.65
C PRO A 408 -1.64 28.60 2.48
N PRO A 409 -0.51 29.31 2.64
CA PRO A 409 0.80 28.67 2.59
C PRO A 409 0.90 27.61 3.70
N ALA A 410 1.19 26.37 3.31
CA ALA A 410 1.43 25.27 4.23
C ALA A 410 2.91 24.92 4.20
N ARG A 411 3.72 25.82 4.78
CA ARG A 411 5.17 25.68 4.78
C ARG A 411 5.66 25.01 6.04
N TYR A 412 6.44 23.95 5.86
CA TYR A 412 7.02 23.19 6.95
C TYR A 412 8.51 23.02 6.72
N ARG A 413 9.28 23.12 7.80
CA ARG A 413 10.68 22.76 7.82
C ARG A 413 10.83 21.30 8.24
N TYR A 414 11.55 20.55 7.43
CA TYR A 414 11.91 19.16 7.68
C TYR A 414 13.39 19.09 8.03
N PHE A 415 13.67 18.33 9.08
CA PHE A 415 15.01 17.94 9.48
C PHE A 415 15.17 16.45 9.18
N LEU A 416 16.17 16.11 8.39
CA LEU A 416 16.41 14.75 7.95
C LEU A 416 17.81 14.30 8.30
N ARG A 417 17.94 13.03 8.65
CA ARG A 417 19.23 12.35 8.84
C ARG A 417 19.44 11.35 7.73
N PHE A 418 20.66 11.26 7.23
CA PHE A 418 21.03 10.22 6.30
C PHE A 418 21.30 8.91 7.05
N GLU A 419 20.69 7.83 6.56
CA GLU A 419 20.90 6.46 7.03
C GLU A 419 21.35 5.56 5.87
N SER A 420 21.61 4.28 6.13
CA SER A 420 22.14 3.34 5.11
C SER A 420 21.31 3.24 3.83
N ALA A 421 20.00 3.55 3.89
CA ALA A 421 19.09 3.49 2.75
C ALA A 421 18.65 4.88 2.22
N GLY A 422 19.11 5.98 2.83
CA GLY A 422 18.79 7.34 2.42
C GLY A 422 18.31 8.26 3.55
N TRP A 423 17.72 9.39 3.16
CA TRP A 423 17.22 10.41 4.09
C TRP A 423 15.98 9.93 4.87
N ARG A 424 16.02 10.07 6.19
CA ARG A 424 14.88 9.84 7.10
C ARG A 424 14.46 11.13 7.79
N THR A 425 13.16 11.38 7.82
CA THR A 425 12.58 12.51 8.56
C THR A 425 12.74 12.28 10.06
N VAL A 426 13.37 13.23 10.73
CA VAL A 426 13.50 13.28 12.19
C VAL A 426 12.41 14.15 12.78
N LEU A 427 12.18 15.32 12.20
CA LEU A 427 11.24 16.30 12.71
C LEU A 427 10.66 17.14 11.57
N ARG A 428 9.38 17.50 11.72
CA ARG A 428 8.70 18.54 10.95
C ARG A 428 8.24 19.65 11.89
N THR A 429 8.53 20.91 11.58
CA THR A 429 8.13 22.07 12.42
C THR A 429 7.82 23.32 11.59
N THR A 430 7.13 24.27 12.21
CA THR A 430 6.95 25.66 11.75
C THR A 430 7.73 26.66 12.60
N ALA A 431 8.51 26.20 13.58
CA ALA A 431 9.32 27.05 14.42
C ALA A 431 10.59 27.56 13.70
N PRO A 432 11.11 28.75 14.08
CA PRO A 432 12.43 29.20 13.67
C PRO A 432 13.54 28.42 14.39
N GLY A 433 14.76 28.49 13.86
CA GLY A 433 15.95 28.01 14.58
C GLY A 433 16.04 26.50 14.76
N CYS A 434 16.68 26.08 15.85
CA CYS A 434 17.06 24.69 16.12
C CYS A 434 16.42 24.08 17.39
N ALA A 435 15.63 24.84 18.14
CA ALA A 435 15.21 24.44 19.48
C ALA A 435 14.49 23.07 19.48
N ASP A 436 13.51 22.90 18.58
CA ASP A 436 12.73 21.68 18.48
C ASP A 436 13.59 20.46 18.09
N VAL A 437 14.44 20.62 17.06
CA VAL A 437 15.27 19.49 16.59
C VAL A 437 16.32 19.09 17.62
N LEU A 438 16.90 20.04 18.34
CA LEU A 438 17.88 19.75 19.40
C LEU A 438 17.24 19.06 20.63
N THR A 439 15.93 19.24 20.83
CA THR A 439 15.18 18.53 21.87
C THR A 439 15.07 17.03 21.54
N VAL A 440 14.80 16.71 20.28
CA VAL A 440 14.62 15.32 19.83
C VAL A 440 15.97 14.66 19.47
N ARG A 441 16.92 15.44 18.95
CA ARG A 441 18.24 15.01 18.49
C ARG A 441 19.32 15.98 18.95
N PRO A 442 19.85 15.79 20.17
CA PRO A 442 20.92 16.63 20.71
C PRO A 442 22.22 16.60 19.88
N ASP A 443 22.42 15.56 19.07
CA ASP A 443 23.55 15.41 18.15
C ASP A 443 23.37 16.18 16.81
N PHE A 444 22.25 16.88 16.62
CA PHE A 444 22.01 17.68 15.43
C PHE A 444 23.00 18.87 15.32
N PRO A 445 23.65 19.10 14.16
CA PRO A 445 24.56 20.22 13.96
C PRO A 445 23.83 21.57 13.93
N ALA A 446 23.79 22.26 15.07
CA ALA A 446 23.04 23.53 15.23
C ALA A 446 23.39 24.61 14.19
N ALA A 447 24.58 24.58 13.59
CA ALA A 447 24.98 25.48 12.51
C ALA A 447 24.03 25.43 11.28
N LEU A 448 23.35 24.31 11.06
CA LEU A 448 22.44 24.13 9.91
C LEU A 448 21.12 24.89 10.05
N CYS A 449 20.71 25.27 11.28
CA CYS A 449 19.44 25.96 11.50
C CYS A 449 19.48 27.20 12.39
N ARG A 450 20.62 27.52 13.04
CA ARG A 450 20.68 28.57 14.08
C ARG A 450 20.14 29.92 13.62
N THR A 451 20.38 30.26 12.36
CA THR A 451 19.97 31.55 11.75
C THR A 451 18.76 31.43 10.84
N LEU A 452 18.10 30.26 10.77
CA LEU A 452 16.96 30.08 9.89
C LEU A 452 15.70 30.70 10.52
N PRO A 453 14.98 31.57 9.77
CA PRO A 453 13.70 32.12 10.23
C PRO A 453 12.63 31.04 10.27
N ALA A 454 11.43 31.35 10.78
CA ALA A 454 10.29 30.46 10.62
C ALA A 454 10.02 30.20 9.12
N PRO A 455 9.63 28.98 8.72
CA PRO A 455 9.12 28.71 7.38
C PRO A 455 7.77 29.43 7.25
N GLY A 456 7.79 30.64 6.67
CA GLY A 456 6.65 31.56 6.68
C GLY A 456 5.57 31.27 5.66
#